data_AF-A0A061A6B0-F1
#
_entry.id   AF-A0A061A6B0-F1
#
_cell.length_a   1.000
_cell.length_b   1.000
_cell.length_c   1.000
_cell.angle_alpha   90.00
_cell.angle_beta   90.00
_cell.angle_gamma   90.00
#
_symmetry.space_group_name_H-M   'P 1'
#
loop_
_entity.id
_entity.type
_entity.pdbx_description
1 polymer ?
#
loop_
_entity_poly.entity_id
_entity_poly.type
_entity_poly.pdbx_seq_one_letter_code
_entity_poly.pdbx_strand_id
1 'polypeptide(L)'
;MTECVRVSYVVLSKNSKPVHTTILNPHVHLIGEDAACIAYIRLTQYIDSQGRPRSCQSEETRVWHRRDAKWLNVHFHCSGAPAAPLQ
;
A
#
# COMPACT_ATOMS: atom_id res chain seq x y z
N MET A 1 0.36 -16.90 13.53
CA MET A 1 -0.02 -15.59 14.09
C MET A 1 0.40 -14.54 13.09
N THR A 2 -0.48 -14.19 12.16
CA THR A 2 -0.25 -13.08 11.23
C THR A 2 -0.81 -11.84 11.92
N GLU A 3 0.03 -11.13 12.68
CA GLU A 3 -0.39 -9.88 13.30
C GLU A 3 -0.65 -8.84 12.21
N CYS A 4 -1.81 -8.21 12.29
CA CYS A 4 -2.23 -7.16 11.36
C CYS A 4 -1.32 -5.95 11.59
N VAL A 5 -0.28 -5.75 10.77
CA VAL A 5 0.56 -4.55 10.85
C VAL A 5 -0.25 -3.37 10.33
N ARG A 6 -0.82 -2.56 11.24
CA ARG A 6 -1.39 -1.26 10.88
C ARG A 6 -0.28 -0.31 10.50
N VAL A 7 0.11 -0.31 9.22
CA VAL A 7 0.88 0.81 8.66
C VAL A 7 -0.11 1.90 8.27
N SER A 8 -0.41 2.80 9.22
CA SER A 8 -1.19 4.00 8.97
C SER A 8 -0.31 5.06 8.30
N TYR A 9 -0.29 5.10 6.97
CA TYR A 9 0.28 6.26 6.27
C TYR A 9 -0.81 7.33 6.15
N VAL A 10 -0.63 8.46 6.82
CA VAL A 10 -1.43 9.68 6.61
C VAL A 10 -0.59 10.60 5.75
N VAL A 11 -0.98 10.79 4.49
CA VAL A 11 -0.37 11.83 3.65
C VAL A 11 -0.96 13.16 4.07
N LEU A 12 -0.27 13.86 4.98
CA LEU A 12 -0.60 15.21 5.42
C LEU A 12 -0.05 16.24 4.41
N SER A 13 -0.61 16.29 3.20
CA SER A 13 -0.40 17.44 2.34
C SER A 13 -1.32 18.57 2.83
N LYS A 14 -0.79 19.80 2.98
CA LYS A 14 -1.49 20.92 3.62
C LYS A 14 -2.77 21.39 2.90
N ASN A 15 -3.11 20.85 1.73
CA ASN A 15 -4.28 21.22 0.93
C ASN A 15 -5.10 20.03 0.38
N SER A 16 -4.78 18.77 0.73
CA SER A 16 -5.55 17.61 0.26
C SER A 16 -6.53 17.12 1.31
N LYS A 17 -7.73 16.67 0.89
CA LYS A 17 -8.65 15.95 1.78
C LYS A 17 -7.91 14.77 2.44
N PRO A 18 -8.18 14.46 3.72
CA PRO A 18 -7.51 13.35 4.40
C PRO A 18 -7.76 12.03 3.67
N VAL A 19 -6.67 11.34 3.33
CA VAL A 19 -6.69 9.96 2.81
C VAL A 19 -5.99 9.07 3.83
N HIS A 20 -6.68 8.03 4.27
CA HIS A 20 -6.14 7.04 5.18
C HIS A 20 -5.91 5.73 4.43
N THR A 21 -4.67 5.22 4.46
CA THR A 21 -4.33 3.92 3.89
C THR A 21 -4.04 2.94 5.01
N THR A 22 -4.66 1.76 4.96
CA THR A 22 -4.37 0.61 5.82
C THR A 22 -3.84 -0.54 4.98
N ILE A 23 -2.74 -1.16 5.42
CA ILE A 23 -2.21 -2.40 4.86
C ILE A 23 -2.79 -3.56 5.66
N LEU A 24 -3.52 -4.45 4.99
CA LEU A 24 -4.16 -5.62 5.57
C LEU A 24 -3.47 -6.88 5.09
N ASN A 25 -3.33 -7.85 5.99
CA ASN A 25 -2.75 -9.17 5.74
C ASN A 25 -1.43 -9.11 4.93
N PRO A 26 -0.39 -8.40 5.40
CA PRO A 26 0.89 -8.40 4.70
C PRO A 26 1.55 -9.77 4.77
N HIS A 27 1.91 -10.30 3.61
CA HIS A 27 2.67 -11.53 3.45
C HIS A 27 4.00 -11.24 2.76
N VAL A 28 5.11 -11.53 3.44
CA VAL A 28 6.46 -11.31 2.92
C VAL A 28 7.12 -12.67 2.68
N HIS A 29 7.64 -12.86 1.47
CA HIS A 29 8.48 -13.98 1.08
C HIS A 29 9.89 -13.48 0.78
N LEU A 30 10.87 -13.93 1.55
CA LEU A 30 12.29 -13.70 1.24
C LEU A 30 12.73 -14.65 0.13
N ILE A 31 13.51 -14.14 -0.81
CA ILE A 31 14.03 -14.88 -1.97
C ILE A 31 15.55 -14.69 -1.96
N GLY A 32 16.27 -15.65 -1.36
CA GLY A 32 17.70 -15.48 -1.11
C GLY A 32 17.99 -14.30 -0.17
N GLU A 33 19.16 -13.69 -0.32
CA GLU A 33 19.64 -12.61 0.57
C GLU A 33 19.25 -11.20 0.08
N ASP A 34 19.08 -11.03 -1.22
CA ASP A 34 18.93 -9.72 -1.87
C ASP A 34 17.57 -9.50 -2.54
N ALA A 35 16.62 -10.42 -2.41
CA ALA A 35 15.27 -10.24 -2.95
C ALA A 35 14.18 -10.55 -1.93
N ALA A 36 13.07 -9.84 -2.05
CA ALA A 36 11.86 -10.10 -1.27
C ALA A 36 10.63 -9.81 -2.13
N CYS A 37 9.58 -10.59 -1.96
CA CYS A 37 8.26 -10.31 -2.50
C CYS A 37 7.32 -10.03 -1.33
N ILE A 38 6.53 -8.97 -1.41
CA ILE A 38 5.45 -8.70 -0.48
C ILE A 38 4.13 -8.62 -1.22
N ALA A 39 3.12 -9.30 -0.70
CA ALA A 39 1.73 -9.17 -1.14
C ALA A 39 0.85 -8.73 0.03
N TYR A 40 -0.09 -7.82 -0.21
CA TYR A 40 -1.02 -7.33 0.80
C TYR A 40 -2.32 -6.82 0.16
N ILE A 41 -3.33 -6.61 0.99
CA ILE A 41 -4.54 -5.88 0.63
C ILE A 41 -4.38 -4.44 1.11
N ARG A 42 -4.52 -3.46 0.22
CA ARG A 42 -4.53 -2.03 0.55
C ARG A 42 -5.96 -1.53 0.64
N LEU A 43 -6.37 -1.11 1.83
CA LEU A 43 -7.64 -0.42 2.06
C LEU A 43 -7.38 1.08 2.13
N THR A 44 -7.98 1.85 1.24
CA THR A 44 -7.88 3.32 1.22
C THR A 44 -9.23 3.93 1.56
N GLN A 45 -9.26 4.79 2.56
CA GLN A 45 -10.44 5.50 3.03
C GLN A 45 -10.26 6.99 2.83
N TYR A 46 -11.25 7.65 2.24
CA TYR A 46 -11.17 9.08 1.91
C TYR A 46 -12.56 9.71 1.90
N ILE A 47 -12.61 11.04 1.86
CA ILE A 47 -13.83 11.83 1.66
C ILE A 47 -13.92 12.23 0.19
N ASP A 48 -14.99 11.88 -0.51
CA ASP A 48 -15.16 12.22 -1.93
C ASP A 48 -15.51 13.71 -2.15
N SER A 49 -15.72 14.10 -3.41
CA SER A 49 -16.10 15.48 -3.78
C SER A 49 -17.42 15.95 -3.16
N GLN A 50 -18.33 15.02 -2.84
CA GLN A 50 -19.63 15.31 -2.20
C GLN A 50 -19.56 15.32 -0.68
N GLY A 51 -18.38 15.14 -0.08
CA GLY A 51 -18.21 15.09 1.37
C GLY A 51 -18.57 13.73 1.98
N ARG A 52 -18.76 12.68 1.18
CA ARG A 52 -19.16 11.36 1.67
C ARG A 52 -17.93 10.48 1.92
N PRO A 53 -17.90 9.71 3.02
CA PRO A 53 -16.83 8.75 3.26
C PRO A 53 -16.91 7.60 2.25
N ARG A 54 -15.76 7.25 1.66
CA ARG A 54 -15.58 6.16 0.71
C ARG A 54 -14.44 5.26 1.16
N SER A 55 -14.53 3.99 0.80
CA SER A 55 -13.46 3.01 0.95
C SER A 55 -13.21 2.35 -0.40
N CYS A 56 -11.96 2.18 -0.80
CA CYS A 56 -11.56 1.36 -1.94
C CYS A 56 -10.50 0.35 -1.52
N GLN A 57 -10.57 -0.84 -2.11
CA GLN A 57 -9.65 -1.94 -1.86
C GLN A 57 -8.88 -2.27 -3.14
N SER A 58 -7.58 -2.52 -3.00
CA SER A 58 -6.77 -3.15 -4.03
C SER A 58 -5.88 -4.24 -3.43
N GLU A 59 -5.60 -5.28 -4.20
CA GLU A 59 -4.57 -6.27 -3.84
C GLU A 59 -3.27 -5.87 -4.54
N GLU A 60 -2.21 -5.68 -3.77
CA GLU A 60 -0.92 -5.23 -4.27
C GLU A 60 0.14 -6.29 -4.06
N THR A 61 0.97 -6.50 -5.07
CA THR A 61 2.21 -7.29 -4.97
C THR A 61 3.39 -6.41 -5.37
N ARG A 62 4.44 -6.40 -4.55
CA ARG A 62 5.68 -5.67 -4.79
C ARG A 62 6.86 -6.61 -4.68
N VAL A 63 7.70 -6.63 -5.71
CA VAL A 63 9.00 -7.29 -5.66
C VAL A 63 10.06 -6.25 -5.37
N TRP A 64 10.89 -6.55 -4.39
CA TRP A 64 11.99 -5.74 -3.92
C TRP A 64 13.30 -6.47 -4.20
N HIS A 65 14.30 -5.71 -4.64
CA HIS A 65 15.66 -6.21 -4.82
C HIS A 65 16.64 -5.23 -4.15
N ARG A 66 17.59 -5.76 -3.39
CA ARG A 66 18.61 -5.01 -2.68
C ARG A 66 19.81 -4.81 -3.60
N ARG A 67 20.17 -3.55 -3.86
CA ARG A 67 21.37 -3.16 -4.62
C ARG A 67 22.10 -2.10 -3.81
N ASP A 68 23.41 -2.25 -3.64
CA ASP A 68 24.24 -1.33 -2.84
C ASP A 68 23.64 -1.08 -1.45
N ALA A 69 23.21 -2.15 -0.78
CA ALA A 69 22.53 -2.16 0.53
C ALA A 69 21.18 -1.42 0.60
N LYS A 70 20.58 -1.03 -0.53
CA LYS A 70 19.27 -0.36 -0.61
C LYS A 70 18.23 -1.24 -1.25
N TRP A 71 17.06 -1.36 -0.62
CA TRP A 71 15.90 -2.03 -1.19
C TRP A 71 15.24 -1.15 -2.25
N LEU A 72 15.14 -1.66 -3.47
CA LEU A 72 14.47 -1.01 -4.59
C LEU A 72 13.24 -1.80 -4.97
N ASN A 73 12.10 -1.13 -5.16
CA ASN A 73 10.93 -1.78 -5.73
C ASN A 73 11.17 -1.96 -7.22
N VAL A 74 11.42 -3.19 -7.65
CA VAL A 74 11.76 -3.54 -9.04
C VAL A 74 10.55 -4.00 -9.84
N HIS A 75 9.46 -4.36 -9.16
CA HIS A 75 8.20 -4.73 -9.79
C HIS A 75 7.02 -4.39 -8.89
N PHE A 76 5.90 -4.01 -9.52
CA PHE A 76 4.63 -3.74 -8.87
C PHE A 76 3.49 -4.28 -9.71
N HIS A 77 2.57 -4.98 -9.06
CA HIS A 77 1.32 -5.42 -9.63
C HIS A 77 0.18 -5.03 -8.70
N CYS A 78 -0.95 -4.60 -9.27
CA CYS A 78 -2.12 -4.15 -8.54
C CYS A 78 -3.38 -4.66 -9.23
N SER A 79 -4.26 -5.31 -8.47
CA SER A 79 -5.60 -5.68 -8.90
C SER A 79 -6.65 -4.98 -8.03
N GLY A 80 -7.88 -4.93 -8.53
CA GLY A 80 -9.00 -4.30 -7.82
C GLY A 80 -9.16 -2.82 -8.15
N ALA A 81 -9.76 -2.07 -7.23
CA ALA A 81 -10.05 -0.66 -7.46
C ALA A 81 -8.73 0.14 -7.55
N PRO A 82 -8.61 1.11 -8.46
CA PRO A 82 -7.44 1.98 -8.48
C PRO A 82 -7.28 2.66 -7.10
N ALA A 83 -6.04 2.92 -6.71
CA ALA A 83 -5.76 3.79 -5.58
C ALA A 83 -6.63 5.04 -5.70
N ALA A 84 -7.26 5.47 -4.59
CA ALA A 84 -8.16 6.63 -4.57
C ALA A 84 -7.60 7.74 -5.48
N PRO A 85 -8.42 8.30 -6.39
CA PRO A 85 -7.93 9.21 -7.41
C PRO A 85 -7.10 10.30 -6.72
N LEU A 86 -5.85 10.46 -7.18
CA LEU A 86 -5.03 11.60 -6.81
C LEU A 86 -5.84 12.84 -7.19
N GLN A 87 -6.38 13.54 -6.19
CA GLN A 87 -7.01 14.84 -6.38
C GLN A 87 -5.94 15.92 -6.46
#